data_AF-K3XCV9-F1
#
_entry.id   AF-K3XCV9-F1
#
_cell.length_a   1.000
_cell.length_b   1.000
_cell.length_c   1.000
_cell.angle_alpha   90.00
_cell.angle_beta   90.00
_cell.angle_gamma   90.00
#
_symmetry.space_group_name_H-M   'P 1'
#
loop_
_entity.id
_entity.type
_entity.pdbx_description
1 polymer ?
#
loop_
_entity_poly.entity_id
_entity_poly.type
_entity_poly.pdbx_seq_one_letter_code
_entity_poly.pdbx_strand_id
1 'polypeptide(L)'
;MRLLPVRSRFSFLREAHPQIIYCIRDGCSAVETERHLFFECVLPSELWPVMFRDWSSFFTYTPKWIDIVLGRRPTPTDGWKEHITMLGDLWQIMRAIVLHFVWTVRNDCLFRQRAPTPLLPALRVIYTTFSAHVRGSMRRAQSEENQASIKRVLNQLRCSRSLGGFMRANPQLFTVRFLK
;
A
#
# COMPACT_ATOMS: atom_id res chain seq x y z
N MET A 1 -2.19 7.50 -14.01
CA MET A 1 -3.00 6.34 -13.59
C MET A 1 -4.38 6.86 -13.21
N ARG A 2 -5.42 6.57 -14.01
CA ARG A 2 -6.79 6.98 -13.71
C ARG A 2 -7.35 5.95 -12.72
N LEU A 3 -7.58 6.33 -11.47
CA LEU A 3 -8.21 5.44 -10.49
C LEU A 3 -9.61 5.06 -11.01
N LEU A 4 -9.99 3.80 -10.80
CA LEU A 4 -11.26 3.25 -11.25
C LEU A 4 -12.43 4.04 -10.62
N PRO A 5 -13.60 4.12 -11.29
CA PRO A 5 -14.66 5.02 -10.87
C PRO A 5 -15.18 4.66 -9.48
N VAL A 6 -15.07 5.62 -8.56
CA VAL A 6 -15.69 5.60 -7.22
C VAL A 6 -17.16 6.01 -7.30
N ARG A 7 -17.94 5.69 -6.26
CA ARG A 7 -19.40 5.87 -6.30
C ARG A 7 -19.86 7.30 -6.49
N SER A 8 -19.08 8.29 -6.06
CA SER A 8 -19.41 9.71 -6.28
C SER A 8 -19.59 10.08 -7.76
N ARG A 9 -19.01 9.29 -8.69
CA ARG A 9 -19.16 9.51 -10.14
C ARG A 9 -20.51 9.07 -10.71
N PHE A 10 -21.34 8.36 -9.94
CA PHE A 10 -22.68 7.91 -10.34
C PHE A 10 -23.79 8.82 -9.82
N SER A 11 -23.51 10.10 -9.58
CA SER A 11 -24.50 11.08 -9.10
C SER A 11 -25.73 11.20 -10.00
N PHE A 12 -25.57 10.95 -11.30
CA PHE A 12 -26.66 10.95 -12.29
C PHE A 12 -27.70 9.82 -12.08
N LEU A 13 -27.41 8.81 -11.26
CA LEU A 13 -28.33 7.71 -10.95
C LEU A 13 -29.08 7.90 -9.63
N ARG A 14 -28.92 9.05 -8.95
CA ARG A 14 -29.49 9.27 -7.61
C ARG A 14 -31.01 9.23 -7.55
N GLU A 15 -31.70 9.62 -8.62
CA GLU A 15 -33.17 9.58 -8.65
C GLU A 15 -33.70 8.16 -8.53
N ALA A 16 -33.12 7.21 -9.27
CA ALA A 16 -33.48 5.79 -9.19
C ALA A 16 -32.86 5.08 -7.97
N HIS A 17 -31.66 5.52 -7.56
CA HIS A 17 -30.90 4.88 -6.48
C HIS A 17 -30.31 5.94 -5.53
N PRO A 18 -31.07 6.42 -4.53
CA PRO A 18 -30.64 7.52 -3.65
C PRO A 18 -29.32 7.25 -2.91
N GLN A 19 -29.03 5.98 -2.63
CA GLN A 19 -27.82 5.56 -1.90
C GLN A 19 -26.59 5.31 -2.80
N ILE A 20 -26.71 5.56 -4.11
CA ILE A 20 -25.70 5.10 -5.07
C ILE A 20 -24.35 5.78 -4.94
N ILE A 21 -24.28 6.99 -4.36
CA ILE A 21 -23.04 7.77 -4.22
C ILE A 21 -22.31 7.58 -2.88
N TYR A 22 -22.98 6.98 -1.90
CA TYR A 22 -22.44 6.84 -0.54
C TYR A 22 -21.55 5.61 -0.42
N CYS A 23 -20.67 5.61 0.59
CA CYS A 23 -19.83 4.48 0.93
C CYS A 23 -20.68 3.21 1.14
N ILE A 24 -20.20 2.08 0.65
CA ILE A 24 -20.88 0.79 0.84
C ILE A 24 -20.67 0.18 2.24
N ARG A 25 -19.81 0.79 3.06
CA ARG A 25 -19.43 0.22 4.35
C ARG A 25 -20.50 0.52 5.40
N ASP A 26 -20.93 -0.51 6.11
CA ASP A 26 -21.85 -0.37 7.23
C ASP A 26 -21.34 0.65 8.26
N GLY A 27 -22.23 1.56 8.66
CA GLY A 27 -21.90 2.66 9.57
C GLY A 27 -21.17 3.84 8.92
N CYS A 28 -20.93 3.82 7.61
CA CYS A 28 -20.32 4.94 6.89
C CYS A 28 -21.34 5.63 5.95
N SER A 29 -21.72 6.86 6.28
CA SER A 29 -22.65 7.69 5.48
C SER A 29 -21.95 8.71 4.59
N ALA A 30 -20.62 8.62 4.43
CA ALA A 30 -19.87 9.56 3.60
C ALA A 30 -20.09 9.29 2.10
N VAL A 31 -20.00 10.33 1.28
CA VAL A 31 -19.91 10.19 -0.18
C VAL A 31 -18.59 9.49 -0.53
N GLU A 32 -18.64 8.42 -1.32
CA GLU A 32 -17.43 7.66 -1.69
C GLU A 32 -16.66 8.42 -2.78
N THR A 33 -15.80 9.34 -2.35
CA THR A 33 -14.77 9.96 -3.19
C THR A 33 -13.52 9.07 -3.26
N GLU A 34 -12.58 9.37 -4.16
CA GLU A 34 -11.28 8.67 -4.19
C GLU A 34 -10.52 8.85 -2.87
N ARG A 35 -10.52 10.06 -2.33
CA ARG A 35 -9.90 10.36 -1.04
C ARG A 35 -10.56 9.59 0.10
N HIS A 36 -11.89 9.55 0.12
CA HIS A 36 -12.62 8.77 1.10
C HIS A 36 -12.25 7.28 1.00
N LEU A 37 -12.40 6.69 -0.19
CA LEU A 37 -12.15 5.26 -0.41
C LEU A 37 -10.71 4.86 -0.11
N PHE A 38 -9.74 5.65 -0.53
CA PHE A 38 -8.32 5.26 -0.48
C PHE A 38 -7.55 5.82 0.70
N PHE A 39 -8.12 6.71 1.52
CA PHE A 39 -7.36 7.40 2.58
C PHE A 39 -8.13 7.61 3.89
N GLU A 40 -9.43 7.90 3.84
CA GLU A 40 -10.16 8.36 5.03
C GLU A 40 -11.16 7.34 5.60
N CYS A 41 -11.66 6.42 4.77
CA CYS A 41 -12.55 5.37 5.23
C CYS A 41 -11.83 4.46 6.25
N VAL A 42 -12.60 3.75 7.07
CA VAL A 42 -12.13 3.04 8.28
C VAL A 42 -10.87 2.18 8.05
N LEU A 43 -10.81 1.37 6.99
CA LEU A 43 -9.63 0.52 6.75
C LEU A 43 -8.42 1.33 6.23
N PRO A 44 -8.53 2.17 5.19
CA PRO A 44 -7.43 3.04 4.77
C PRO A 44 -6.87 3.95 5.86
N SER A 45 -7.73 4.51 6.72
CA SER A 45 -7.30 5.40 7.81
C SER A 45 -6.50 4.67 8.90
N GLU A 46 -6.64 3.35 8.99
CA GLU A 46 -5.81 2.48 9.83
C GLU A 46 -4.55 1.99 9.09
N LEU A 47 -4.65 1.67 7.80
CA LEU A 47 -3.54 1.16 6.99
C LEU A 47 -2.42 2.18 6.79
N TRP A 48 -2.74 3.40 6.37
CA TRP A 48 -1.72 4.38 6.02
C TRP A 48 -0.82 4.78 7.19
N PRO A 49 -1.33 5.04 8.41
CA PRO A 49 -0.47 5.28 9.57
C PRO A 49 0.49 4.14 9.88
N VAL A 50 0.08 2.88 9.65
CA VAL A 50 0.97 1.72 9.78
C VAL A 50 2.09 1.79 8.74
N MET A 51 1.75 2.04 7.47
CA MET A 51 2.74 2.18 6.40
C MET A 51 3.68 3.35 6.66
N PHE A 52 3.17 4.52 7.03
CA PHE A 52 4.02 5.68 7.29
C PHE A 52 4.99 5.46 8.44
N ARG A 53 4.54 4.79 9.50
CA ARG A 53 5.41 4.44 10.62
C ARG A 53 6.49 3.44 10.22
N ASP A 54 6.17 2.44 9.41
CA ASP A 54 7.16 1.45 8.98
C ASP A 54 8.22 2.06 8.03
N TRP A 55 7.88 3.17 7.35
CA TRP A 55 8.74 3.84 6.38
C TRP A 55 9.34 5.17 6.87
N SER A 56 9.06 5.59 8.10
CA SER A 56 9.40 6.93 8.59
C SER A 56 10.90 7.21 8.62
N SER A 57 11.74 6.21 8.84
CA SER A 57 13.20 6.39 8.88
C SER A 57 13.81 6.77 7.52
N PHE A 58 13.08 6.53 6.43
CA PHE A 58 13.59 6.78 5.09
C PHE A 58 13.28 8.18 4.57
N PHE A 59 12.24 8.84 5.09
CA PHE A 59 11.69 10.05 4.48
C PHE A 59 11.76 11.26 5.41
N THR A 60 11.95 12.44 4.85
CA THR A 60 12.00 13.70 5.61
C THR A 60 10.63 14.17 6.10
N TYR A 61 9.54 13.60 5.59
CA TYR A 61 8.19 13.93 5.97
C TYR A 61 7.25 12.71 5.90
N THR A 62 6.13 12.80 6.62
CA THR A 62 5.05 11.81 6.52
C THR A 62 4.20 12.09 5.27
N PRO A 63 4.07 11.13 4.33
CA PRO A 63 3.26 11.34 3.13
C PRO A 63 1.80 11.66 3.45
N LYS A 64 1.20 12.54 2.65
CA LYS A 64 -0.21 12.93 2.74
C LYS A 64 -1.00 12.32 1.57
N TRP A 65 -2.32 12.51 1.59
CA TRP A 65 -3.21 12.08 0.52
C TRP A 65 -2.69 12.44 -0.89
N ILE A 66 -2.19 13.67 -1.06
CA ILE A 66 -1.71 14.15 -2.36
C ILE A 66 -0.51 13.34 -2.87
N ASP A 67 0.36 12.87 -1.97
CA ASP A 67 1.52 12.06 -2.31
C ASP A 67 1.09 10.65 -2.71
N ILE A 68 0.07 10.12 -2.03
CA ILE A 68 -0.54 8.83 -2.36
C ILE A 68 -1.27 8.89 -3.70
N VAL A 69 -2.15 9.86 -3.94
CA VAL A 69 -2.95 9.85 -5.18
C VAL A 69 -2.09 10.13 -6.40
N LEU A 70 -1.13 11.05 -6.31
CA LEU A 70 -0.25 11.41 -7.43
C LEU A 70 0.93 10.43 -7.59
N GLY A 71 1.15 9.53 -6.63
CA GLY A 71 2.31 8.64 -6.66
C GLY A 71 3.63 9.40 -6.55
N ARG A 72 3.68 10.44 -5.72
CA ARG A 72 4.93 11.15 -5.45
C ARG A 72 5.89 10.23 -4.70
N ARG A 73 7.17 10.32 -5.03
CA ARG A 73 8.25 9.69 -4.27
C ARG A 73 8.62 10.64 -3.12
N PRO A 74 8.45 10.24 -1.85
CA PRO A 74 8.84 11.09 -0.74
C PRO A 74 10.34 11.34 -0.75
N THR A 75 10.74 12.52 -0.27
CA THR A 75 12.16 12.91 -0.24
C THR A 75 12.91 12.06 0.77
N PRO A 76 13.99 11.35 0.37
CA PRO A 76 14.77 10.57 1.31
C PRO A 76 15.52 11.44 2.32
N THR A 77 15.76 10.91 3.52
CA THR A 77 16.74 11.50 4.45
C THR A 77 18.17 11.32 3.90
N ASP A 78 19.13 12.10 4.41
CA ASP A 78 20.49 12.17 3.84
C ASP A 78 21.17 10.80 3.72
N GLY A 79 21.00 9.94 4.73
CA GLY A 79 21.58 8.58 4.73
C GLY A 79 21.00 7.62 3.68
N TRP A 80 19.96 8.03 2.93
CA TRP A 80 19.29 7.22 1.91
C TRP A 80 19.30 7.86 0.51
N LYS A 81 19.95 9.02 0.33
CA LYS A 81 20.01 9.71 -0.98
C LYS A 81 20.61 8.84 -2.08
N GLU A 82 21.67 8.09 -1.78
CA GLU A 82 22.32 7.17 -2.71
C GLU A 82 21.41 6.02 -3.16
N HIS A 83 20.37 5.70 -2.38
CA HIS A 83 19.42 4.63 -2.67
C HIS A 83 18.06 5.14 -3.16
N ILE A 84 17.95 6.43 -3.54
CA ILE A 84 16.66 7.09 -3.86
C ILE A 84 15.83 6.35 -4.91
N THR A 85 16.45 5.80 -5.94
CA THR A 85 15.75 5.08 -7.00
C THR A 85 15.11 3.81 -6.46
N MET A 86 15.90 2.94 -5.80
CA MET A 86 15.42 1.67 -5.24
C MET A 86 14.41 1.89 -4.10
N LEU A 87 14.67 2.86 -3.22
CA LEU A 87 13.76 3.23 -2.15
C LEU A 87 12.43 3.72 -2.73
N GLY A 88 12.49 4.60 -3.73
CA GLY A 88 11.32 5.10 -4.43
C GLY A 88 10.52 3.98 -5.10
N ASP A 89 11.18 3.03 -5.76
CA ASP A 89 10.52 1.91 -6.43
C ASP A 89 9.84 0.98 -5.42
N LEU A 90 10.51 0.64 -4.32
CA LEU A 90 9.92 -0.19 -3.26
C LEU A 90 8.73 0.52 -2.58
N TRP A 91 8.82 1.84 -2.36
CA TRP A 91 7.71 2.62 -1.85
C TRP A 91 6.52 2.63 -2.82
N GLN A 92 6.77 2.81 -4.12
CA GLN A 92 5.71 2.79 -5.13
C GLN A 92 5.04 1.41 -5.23
N ILE A 93 5.82 0.33 -5.11
CA ILE A 93 5.28 -1.03 -5.01
C ILE A 93 4.36 -1.14 -3.79
N MET A 94 4.81 -0.75 -2.60
CA MET A 94 3.99 -0.82 -1.39
C MET A 94 2.70 -0.01 -1.53
N ARG A 95 2.82 1.24 -2.00
CA ARG A 95 1.70 2.13 -2.27
C ARG A 95 0.69 1.50 -3.23
N ALA A 96 1.16 0.95 -4.35
CA ALA A 96 0.30 0.32 -5.35
C ALA A 96 -0.43 -0.90 -4.78
N ILE A 97 0.24 -1.72 -3.96
CA ILE A 97 -0.36 -2.87 -3.28
C ILE A 97 -1.47 -2.41 -2.34
N VAL A 98 -1.25 -1.39 -1.52
CA VAL A 98 -2.28 -0.87 -0.59
C VAL A 98 -3.49 -0.35 -1.35
N LEU A 99 -3.29 0.46 -2.40
CA LEU A 99 -4.38 1.00 -3.22
C LEU A 99 -5.16 -0.13 -3.92
N HIS A 100 -4.46 -1.09 -4.51
CA HIS A 100 -5.08 -2.24 -5.16
C HIS A 100 -5.86 -3.11 -4.16
N PHE A 101 -5.30 -3.35 -2.97
CA PHE A 101 -5.97 -4.12 -1.93
C PHE A 101 -7.26 -3.45 -1.47
N VAL A 102 -7.22 -2.15 -1.17
CA VAL A 102 -8.41 -1.38 -0.76
C VAL A 102 -9.48 -1.40 -1.84
N TRP A 103 -9.09 -1.21 -3.10
CA TRP A 103 -10.02 -1.31 -4.23
C TRP A 103 -10.68 -2.68 -4.33
N THR A 104 -9.89 -3.75 -4.21
CA THR A 104 -10.38 -5.13 -4.27
C THR A 104 -11.33 -5.45 -3.12
N VAL A 105 -11.00 -5.07 -1.87
CA VAL A 105 -11.89 -5.23 -0.72
C VAL A 105 -13.20 -4.50 -0.94
N ARG A 106 -13.16 -3.25 -1.41
CA ARG A 106 -14.37 -2.50 -1.71
C ARG A 106 -15.24 -3.20 -2.76
N ASN A 107 -14.65 -3.75 -3.82
CA ASN A 107 -15.41 -4.48 -4.84
C ASN A 107 -16.01 -5.79 -4.32
N ASP A 108 -15.28 -6.49 -3.45
CA ASP A 108 -15.78 -7.67 -2.76
C ASP A 108 -16.98 -7.34 -1.87
N CYS A 109 -16.94 -6.22 -1.13
CA CYS A 109 -18.11 -5.76 -0.37
C CYS A 109 -19.28 -5.42 -1.30
N LEU A 110 -19.02 -4.65 -2.37
CA LEU A 110 -20.06 -4.13 -3.24
C LEU A 110 -20.75 -5.20 -4.09
N PHE A 111 -19.98 -6.08 -4.72
CA PHE A 111 -20.49 -7.02 -5.73
C PHE A 111 -20.63 -8.45 -5.22
N ARG A 112 -19.92 -8.80 -4.14
CA ARG A 112 -19.91 -10.16 -3.58
C ARG A 112 -20.48 -10.23 -2.17
N GLN A 113 -20.99 -9.12 -1.65
CA GLN A 113 -21.58 -9.00 -0.30
C GLN A 113 -20.67 -9.60 0.79
N ARG A 114 -19.34 -9.48 0.60
CA ARG A 114 -18.37 -9.95 1.59
C ARG A 114 -18.27 -8.95 2.74
N ALA A 115 -18.02 -9.47 3.93
CA ALA A 115 -17.72 -8.63 5.09
C ALA A 115 -16.41 -7.83 4.87
N PRO A 116 -16.31 -6.59 5.38
CA PRO A 116 -15.08 -5.81 5.30
C PRO A 116 -13.89 -6.53 5.95
N THR A 117 -12.72 -6.49 5.30
CA THR A 117 -11.50 -7.10 5.86
C THR A 117 -10.98 -6.29 7.05
N PRO A 118 -10.75 -6.91 8.23
CA PRO A 118 -10.12 -6.23 9.36
C PRO A 118 -8.65 -5.88 9.09
N LEU A 119 -8.08 -4.99 9.91
CA LEU A 119 -6.71 -4.47 9.73
C LEU A 119 -5.64 -5.57 9.70
N LEU A 120 -5.64 -6.51 10.67
CA LEU A 120 -4.57 -7.52 10.76
C LEU A 120 -4.53 -8.48 9.56
N PRO A 121 -5.65 -9.08 9.12
CA PRO A 121 -5.69 -9.82 7.86
C PRO A 121 -5.26 -8.98 6.64
N ALA A 122 -5.67 -7.71 6.58
CA ALA A 122 -5.27 -6.82 5.49
C ALA A 122 -3.74 -6.62 5.43
N LEU A 123 -3.10 -6.32 6.57
CA LEU A 123 -1.65 -6.18 6.67
C LEU A 123 -0.92 -7.45 6.23
N ARG A 124 -1.41 -8.64 6.62
CA ARG A 124 -0.81 -9.93 6.20
C ARG A 124 -0.83 -10.09 4.68
N VAL A 125 -1.95 -9.79 4.03
CA VAL A 125 -2.06 -9.86 2.55
C VAL A 125 -1.15 -8.84 1.88
N ILE A 126 -1.13 -7.60 2.37
CA ILE A 126 -0.29 -6.52 1.84
C ILE A 126 1.19 -6.89 1.94
N TYR A 127 1.66 -7.32 3.11
CA TYR A 127 3.07 -7.67 3.31
C TYR A 127 3.49 -8.95 2.58
N THR A 128 2.60 -9.93 2.47
CA THR A 128 2.85 -11.13 1.66
C THR A 128 3.01 -10.76 0.18
N THR A 129 2.11 -9.94 -0.35
CA THR A 129 2.19 -9.42 -1.72
C THR A 129 3.46 -8.59 -1.92
N PHE A 130 3.80 -7.72 -0.97
CA PHE A 130 5.03 -6.92 -1.01
C PHE A 130 6.28 -7.80 -1.07
N SER A 131 6.33 -8.86 -0.26
CA SER A 131 7.44 -9.82 -0.29
C SER A 131 7.61 -10.46 -1.68
N ALA A 132 6.51 -10.79 -2.37
CA ALA A 132 6.57 -11.37 -3.70
C ALA A 132 7.13 -10.39 -4.73
N HIS A 133 6.73 -9.11 -4.66
CA HIS A 133 7.29 -8.07 -5.51
C HIS A 133 8.75 -7.78 -5.22
N VAL A 134 9.16 -7.73 -3.94
CA VAL A 134 10.56 -7.60 -3.53
C VAL A 134 11.41 -8.73 -4.11
N ARG A 135 10.98 -9.99 -3.97
CA ARG A 135 11.68 -11.14 -4.57
C ARG A 135 11.78 -11.01 -6.09
N GLY A 136 10.73 -10.53 -6.75
CA GLY A 136 10.73 -10.23 -8.18
C GLY A 136 11.74 -9.15 -8.57
N SER A 137 11.82 -8.06 -7.80
CA SER A 137 12.79 -7.00 -8.03
C SER A 137 14.23 -7.46 -7.81
N MET A 138 14.48 -8.25 -6.77
CA MET A 138 15.80 -8.82 -6.52
C MET A 138 16.25 -9.77 -7.64
N ARG A 139 15.35 -10.58 -8.22
CA ARG A 139 15.68 -11.44 -9.38
C ARG A 139 15.98 -10.67 -10.65
N ARG A 140 15.35 -9.50 -10.84
CA ARG A 140 15.55 -8.64 -12.02
C ARG A 140 16.67 -7.62 -11.87
N ALA A 141 17.22 -7.46 -10.67
CA ALA A 141 18.32 -6.54 -10.42
C ALA A 141 19.53 -6.96 -11.26
N GLN A 142 19.88 -6.11 -12.24
CA GLN A 142 20.91 -6.38 -13.25
C GLN A 142 22.34 -6.39 -12.70
N SER A 143 22.55 -5.79 -11.52
CA SER A 143 23.86 -5.69 -10.87
C SER A 143 23.80 -6.13 -9.39
N GLU A 144 24.94 -6.59 -8.88
CA GLU A 144 25.11 -6.91 -7.46
C GLU A 144 24.87 -5.69 -6.56
N GLU A 145 25.24 -4.50 -7.03
CA GLU A 145 25.01 -3.22 -6.35
C GLU A 145 23.51 -2.93 -6.16
N ASN A 146 22.69 -3.17 -7.18
CA ASN A 146 21.24 -3.02 -7.07
C ASN A 146 20.65 -4.02 -6.07
N GLN A 147 21.13 -5.26 -6.07
CA GLN A 147 20.73 -6.25 -5.07
C GLN A 147 21.16 -5.83 -3.65
N ALA A 148 22.37 -5.29 -3.49
CA ALA A 148 22.88 -4.78 -2.22
C ALA A 148 22.04 -3.61 -1.70
N SER A 149 21.66 -2.67 -2.58
CA SER A 149 20.78 -1.55 -2.26
C SER A 149 19.41 -2.03 -1.78
N ILE A 150 18.78 -2.99 -2.47
CA ILE A 150 17.50 -3.58 -2.02
C ILE A 150 17.68 -4.24 -0.65
N LYS A 151 18.72 -5.06 -0.46
CA LYS A 151 19.01 -5.72 0.83
C LYS A 151 19.18 -4.71 1.95
N ARG A 152 19.86 -3.59 1.71
CA ARG A 152 20.06 -2.52 2.69
C ARG A 152 18.73 -1.88 3.12
N VAL A 153 17.86 -1.55 2.17
CA VAL A 153 16.52 -1.03 2.48
C VAL A 153 15.70 -2.06 3.27
N LEU A 154 15.75 -3.34 2.88
CA LEU A 154 15.05 -4.41 3.60
C LEU A 154 15.58 -4.61 5.02
N ASN A 155 16.89 -4.50 5.25
CA ASN A 155 17.47 -4.57 6.58
C ASN A 155 16.96 -3.45 7.47
N GLN A 156 16.85 -2.23 6.95
CA GLN A 156 16.26 -1.12 7.70
C GLN A 156 14.75 -1.33 7.95
N LEU A 157 13.98 -1.78 6.94
CA LEU A 157 12.56 -2.11 7.12
C LEU A 157 12.36 -3.22 8.16
N ARG A 158 13.31 -4.17 8.28
CA ARG A 158 13.28 -5.22 9.30
C ARG A 158 13.33 -4.67 10.72
N CYS A 159 13.80 -3.44 10.94
CA CYS A 159 13.78 -2.77 12.25
C CYS A 159 12.43 -2.11 12.56
N SER A 160 11.53 -1.96 11.58
CA SER A 160 10.21 -1.39 11.82
C SER A 160 9.32 -2.29 12.68
N ARG A 161 8.27 -1.69 13.26
CA ARG A 161 7.36 -2.38 14.19
C ARG A 161 6.52 -3.43 13.47
N SER A 162 5.85 -3.04 12.39
CA SER A 162 4.74 -3.82 11.82
C SER A 162 5.26 -4.69 10.67
N LEU A 163 5.71 -4.09 9.56
CA LEU A 163 6.37 -4.81 8.48
C LEU A 163 7.64 -5.53 8.98
N GLY A 164 8.47 -4.88 9.79
CA GLY A 164 9.68 -5.51 10.33
C GLY A 164 9.35 -6.69 11.23
N GLY A 165 8.31 -6.60 12.06
CA GLY A 165 7.78 -7.74 12.81
C GLY A 165 7.35 -8.89 11.91
N PHE A 166 6.62 -8.59 10.83
CA PHE A 166 6.23 -9.58 9.83
C PHE A 166 7.44 -10.22 9.13
N MET A 167 8.45 -9.44 8.76
CA MET A 167 9.69 -9.92 8.13
C MET A 167 10.48 -10.83 9.05
N ARG A 168 10.60 -10.47 10.34
CA ARG A 168 11.30 -11.30 11.34
C ARG A 168 10.59 -12.63 11.58
N ALA A 169 9.25 -12.64 11.56
CA ALA A 169 8.44 -13.84 11.70
C ALA A 169 8.41 -14.72 10.43
N ASN A 170 8.67 -14.14 9.25
CA ASN A 170 8.56 -14.82 7.95
C ASN A 170 9.80 -14.58 7.06
N PRO A 171 11.03 -14.89 7.53
CA PRO A 171 12.25 -14.59 6.79
C PRO A 171 12.28 -15.23 5.39
N GLN A 172 11.72 -16.43 5.25
CA GLN A 172 11.64 -17.19 4.00
C GLN A 172 10.87 -16.46 2.88
N LEU A 173 9.95 -15.55 3.23
CA LEU A 173 9.22 -14.75 2.25
C LEU A 173 10.09 -13.67 1.61
N PHE A 174 11.23 -13.30 2.20
CA PHE A 174 12.10 -12.25 1.66
C PHE A 174 13.40 -12.82 1.08
N THR A 175 13.61 -14.14 1.14
CA THR A 175 14.76 -14.80 0.54
C THR A 175 14.52 -15.10 -0.95
N VAL A 176 15.48 -14.75 -1.81
CA VAL A 176 15.50 -15.21 -3.20
C VAL A 176 16.19 -16.57 -3.25
N ARG A 177 15.47 -17.58 -3.72
CA ARG A 177 16.06 -18.86 -4.14
C ARG A 177 16.33 -18.77 -5.63
N PHE A 178 17.59 -18.87 -6.02
CA PHE A 178 17.95 -19.14 -7.41
C PHE A 178 17.77 -20.64 -7.61
N LEU A 179 16.93 -21.04 -8.57
CA LEU A 179 16.95 -22.42 -9.04
C LEU A 179 18.32 -22.58 -9.73
N LYS A 180 19.14 -23.47 -9.16
CA LYS A 180 20.37 -23.94 -9.82
C LYS A 180 20.00 -24.84 -10.98
#